data_AF-A0A0U4BQB4-F1
#
_entry.id   AF-A0A0U4BQB4-F1
#
_cell.length_a   1.000
_cell.length_b   1.000
_cell.length_c   1.000
_cell.angle_alpha   90.00
_cell.angle_beta   90.00
_cell.angle_gamma   90.00
#
_symmetry.space_group_name_H-M   'P 1'
#
loop_
_entity.id
_entity.type
_entity.pdbx_description
1 polymer ?
#
loop_
_entity_poly.entity_id
_entity_poly.type
_entity_poly.pdbx_seq_one_letter_code
_entity_poly.pdbx_strand_id
1 'polypeptide(L)'
;MSETATDFYHKKTDAELLFFVEHPDYYQPSVVDAARGELKRRGLLPTVSPDTPAYVPVETKETSSKTGAVVLLAAVLAIGAGTFHFIKQKNDAAAAAKAAAARVPHTAPQLTEVATSVIPSYEGVVAGCVEQQLKRMPAAEKADAKHLRQFRELAKRFWSANAQTEYLTNQAEAAKAGPMFADQALVVRETWRAWNHAAVYSYGFRPAMQSQYDLMAKAASSQQHILDNLPDLLPGRKFLTDKEMVSRTAEVQDILGGLVRVSPVTGRAYKRTVLKM
;
A
#
# COMPACT_ATOMS: atom_id res chain seq x y z
N MET A 1 -31.00 -0.29 1.84
CA MET A 1 -29.98 0.50 1.11
C MET A 1 -29.19 -0.45 0.21
N SER A 2 -29.75 -0.87 -0.93
CA SER A 2 -29.20 -1.96 -1.75
C SER A 2 -28.87 -1.57 -3.19
N GLU A 3 -29.16 -0.34 -3.63
CA GLU A 3 -28.96 0.08 -5.03
C GLU A 3 -27.51 0.45 -5.37
N THR A 4 -26.70 0.86 -4.38
CA THR A 4 -25.28 1.21 -4.59
C THR A 4 -24.39 0.00 -4.87
N ALA A 5 -24.77 -1.20 -4.42
CA ALA A 5 -23.95 -2.40 -4.65
C ALA A 5 -24.05 -2.88 -6.10
N THR A 6 -25.21 -2.78 -6.75
CA THR A 6 -25.41 -3.22 -8.13
C THR A 6 -24.61 -2.38 -9.12
N ASP A 7 -24.51 -1.06 -8.88
CA ASP A 7 -23.77 -0.13 -9.74
C ASP A 7 -22.23 -0.33 -9.67
N PHE A 8 -21.73 -0.97 -8.59
CA PHE A 8 -20.31 -1.29 -8.45
C PHE A 8 -19.87 -2.43 -9.39
N TYR A 9 -20.66 -3.51 -9.53
CA TYR A 9 -20.28 -4.68 -10.34
C TYR A 9 -20.43 -4.44 -11.85
N HIS A 10 -21.29 -3.51 -12.27
CA HIS A 10 -21.41 -3.12 -13.67
C HIS A 10 -20.15 -2.46 -14.22
N LYS A 11 -19.38 -1.77 -13.36
CA LYS A 11 -18.13 -1.09 -13.73
C LYS A 11 -16.90 -2.02 -13.71
N LYS A 12 -17.05 -3.26 -13.22
CA LYS A 12 -15.97 -4.25 -13.17
C LYS A 12 -15.78 -4.94 -14.52
N THR A 13 -14.51 -5.19 -14.85
CA THR A 13 -14.13 -5.96 -16.04
C THR A 13 -14.46 -7.45 -15.86
N ASP A 14 -14.60 -8.18 -16.96
CA ASP A 14 -14.96 -9.60 -16.92
C ASP A 14 -13.91 -10.45 -16.19
N ALA A 15 -12.63 -10.09 -16.31
CA ALA A 15 -11.53 -10.74 -15.60
C ALA A 15 -11.59 -10.50 -14.08
N GLU A 16 -11.94 -9.29 -13.64
CA GLU A 16 -12.13 -9.02 -12.20
C GLU A 16 -13.34 -9.76 -11.63
N LEU A 17 -14.43 -9.85 -12.40
CA LEU A 17 -15.61 -10.60 -11.99
C LEU A 17 -15.31 -12.11 -11.88
N LEU A 18 -14.52 -12.65 -12.81
CA LEU A 18 -14.09 -14.05 -12.78
C LEU A 18 -13.17 -14.32 -11.58
N PHE A 19 -12.27 -13.39 -11.26
CA PHE A 19 -11.38 -13.51 -10.10
C PHE A 19 -12.14 -13.66 -8.77
N PHE A 20 -13.25 -12.93 -8.59
CA PHE A 20 -14.11 -13.08 -7.40
C PHE A 20 -14.75 -14.47 -7.31
N VAL A 21 -15.04 -15.11 -8.45
CA VAL A 21 -15.64 -16.45 -8.51
C VAL A 21 -14.60 -17.55 -8.31
N GLU A 22 -13.38 -17.36 -8.82
CA GLU A 22 -12.27 -18.32 -8.68
C GLU A 22 -11.68 -18.36 -7.28
N HIS A 23 -11.78 -17.27 -6.51
CA HIS A 23 -11.15 -17.12 -5.20
C HIS A 23 -12.17 -16.81 -4.09
N PRO A 24 -13.23 -17.63 -3.91
CA PRO A 24 -14.35 -17.30 -3.04
C PRO A 24 -13.98 -17.17 -1.56
N ASP A 25 -12.90 -17.82 -1.12
CA ASP A 25 -12.45 -17.82 0.28
C ASP A 25 -11.95 -16.46 0.77
N TYR A 26 -11.62 -15.56 -0.16
CA TYR A 26 -11.09 -14.22 0.14
C TYR A 26 -12.16 -13.13 0.19
N TYR A 27 -13.43 -13.48 -0.12
CA TYR A 27 -14.50 -12.51 -0.27
C TYR A 27 -15.73 -12.88 0.55
N GLN A 28 -16.57 -11.89 0.84
CA GLN A 28 -17.87 -12.17 1.44
C GLN A 28 -18.76 -12.91 0.44
N PRO A 29 -19.60 -13.86 0.88
CA PRO A 29 -20.46 -14.66 -0.01
C PRO A 29 -21.33 -13.82 -0.95
N SER A 30 -21.86 -12.69 -0.44
CA SER A 30 -22.68 -11.76 -1.21
C SER A 30 -21.94 -11.11 -2.39
N VAL A 31 -20.62 -10.92 -2.29
CA VAL A 31 -19.77 -10.38 -3.35
C VAL A 31 -19.57 -11.39 -4.46
N VAL A 32 -19.34 -12.64 -4.09
CA VAL A 32 -19.16 -13.76 -5.03
C VAL A 32 -20.47 -14.02 -5.78
N ASP A 33 -21.61 -13.98 -5.10
CA ASP A 33 -22.92 -14.21 -5.72
C ASP A 33 -23.32 -13.06 -6.66
N ALA A 34 -23.01 -11.81 -6.30
CA ALA A 34 -23.21 -10.67 -7.19
C ALA A 34 -22.32 -10.75 -8.44
N ALA A 35 -21.05 -11.17 -8.29
CA ALA A 35 -20.13 -11.36 -9.41
C ALA A 35 -20.57 -12.50 -10.35
N ARG A 36 -21.05 -13.63 -9.79
CA ARG A 36 -21.65 -14.72 -10.58
C ARG A 36 -22.89 -14.26 -11.35
N GLY A 37 -23.75 -13.48 -10.72
CA GLY A 37 -24.95 -12.91 -11.36
C GLY A 37 -24.61 -12.00 -12.54
N GLU A 38 -23.56 -11.19 -12.41
CA GLU A 38 -23.11 -10.31 -13.47
C GLU A 38 -22.40 -11.06 -14.60
N LEU A 39 -21.55 -12.06 -14.31
CA LEU A 39 -20.97 -12.94 -15.34
C LEU A 39 -22.05 -13.72 -16.12
N LYS A 40 -23.10 -14.16 -15.42
CA LYS A 40 -24.26 -14.81 -16.06
C LYS A 40 -24.98 -13.85 -17.01
N ARG A 41 -25.17 -12.59 -16.61
CA ARG A 41 -25.76 -11.55 -17.47
C ARG A 41 -24.92 -11.29 -18.73
N ARG A 42 -23.60 -11.39 -18.61
CA ARG A 42 -22.64 -11.19 -19.71
C ARG A 42 -22.38 -12.43 -20.55
N GLY A 43 -22.93 -13.59 -20.18
CA GLY A 43 -22.77 -14.85 -20.92
C GLY A 43 -21.38 -15.48 -20.78
N LEU A 44 -20.66 -15.19 -19.70
CA LEU A 44 -19.24 -15.54 -19.53
C LEU A 44 -18.97 -16.61 -18.46
N LEU A 45 -19.99 -17.32 -17.99
CA LEU A 45 -19.76 -18.45 -17.10
C LEU A 45 -19.14 -19.63 -17.88
N PRO A 46 -18.08 -20.27 -17.37
CA PRO A 46 -17.68 -21.59 -17.81
C PRO A 46 -18.86 -22.54 -17.55
N THR A 47 -19.51 -22.96 -18.62
CA THR A 47 -20.50 -24.03 -18.57
C THR A 47 -19.75 -25.31 -18.19
N VAL A 48 -19.87 -25.77 -16.95
CA VAL A 48 -19.61 -27.18 -16.65
C VAL A 48 -20.78 -27.97 -17.24
N SER A 49 -20.58 -28.51 -18.43
CA SER A 49 -21.39 -29.59 -18.99
C SER A 49 -20.50 -30.56 -19.76
N PRO A 50 -20.78 -31.88 -19.67
CA PRO A 50 -19.89 -32.94 -20.15
C PRO A 50 -19.83 -33.00 -21.68
N ASP A 51 -18.62 -33.19 -22.22
CA ASP A 51 -18.39 -33.73 -23.57
C ASP A 51 -19.14 -35.07 -23.71
N THR A 52 -19.84 -35.40 -24.79
CA THR A 52 -19.36 -35.63 -26.16
C THR A 52 -20.58 -35.97 -27.06
N PRO A 53 -20.47 -36.18 -28.39
CA PRO A 53 -19.78 -35.45 -29.47
C PRO A 53 -20.71 -35.16 -30.69
N ALA A 54 -20.17 -34.47 -31.70
CA ALA A 54 -20.18 -34.83 -33.14
C ALA A 54 -20.59 -33.70 -34.14
N TYR A 55 -19.67 -33.43 -35.09
CA TYR A 55 -19.81 -33.52 -36.57
C TYR A 55 -21.03 -32.79 -37.20
N VAL A 56 -21.04 -31.94 -38.26
CA VAL A 56 -20.20 -31.55 -39.43
C VAL A 56 -20.90 -30.36 -40.16
N PRO A 57 -20.27 -29.72 -41.17
CA PRO A 57 -20.70 -28.50 -41.85
C PRO A 57 -21.48 -28.75 -43.15
N VAL A 58 -22.13 -27.70 -43.70
CA VAL A 58 -22.48 -27.52 -45.14
C VAL A 58 -22.65 -25.99 -45.37
N GLU A 59 -21.82 -25.27 -46.13
CA GLU A 59 -21.74 -25.09 -47.60
C GLU A 59 -22.87 -24.25 -48.26
N THR A 60 -22.45 -23.12 -48.88
CA THR A 60 -22.90 -22.46 -50.16
C THR A 60 -24.42 -22.38 -50.50
N LYS A 61 -24.99 -21.33 -51.12
CA LYS A 61 -24.60 -20.61 -52.34
C LYS A 61 -25.66 -19.53 -52.68
N GLU A 62 -25.28 -18.64 -53.56
CA GLU A 62 -25.99 -17.50 -54.15
C GLU A 62 -27.27 -17.81 -54.98
N THR A 63 -27.86 -16.70 -55.48
CA THR A 63 -28.63 -16.47 -56.73
C THR A 63 -30.15 -16.40 -56.56
N SER A 64 -30.94 -15.53 -57.24
CA SER A 64 -30.74 -14.50 -58.27
C SER A 64 -32.12 -13.88 -58.61
N SER A 65 -32.13 -12.67 -59.21
CA SER A 65 -33.04 -12.25 -60.31
C SER A 65 -34.53 -11.95 -59.99
N LYS A 66 -35.26 -10.97 -60.56
CA LYS A 66 -35.07 -9.97 -61.64
C LYS A 66 -36.32 -9.05 -61.73
N THR A 67 -36.14 -7.89 -62.41
CA THR A 67 -37.07 -7.15 -63.33
C THR A 67 -38.43 -6.65 -62.81
N GLY A 68 -38.96 -5.46 -63.14
CA GLY A 68 -38.71 -4.34 -64.08
C GLY A 68 -39.83 -3.29 -63.80
N ALA A 69 -40.01 -2.13 -64.42
CA ALA A 69 -39.40 -1.41 -65.52
C ALA A 69 -39.93 0.06 -65.49
N VAL A 70 -39.05 1.03 -65.80
CA VAL A 70 -39.27 2.16 -66.75
C VAL A 70 -40.05 3.43 -66.31
N VAL A 71 -39.24 4.49 -66.13
CA VAL A 71 -39.34 5.88 -66.65
C VAL A 71 -40.08 6.96 -65.86
N LEU A 72 -39.29 7.84 -65.23
CA LEU A 72 -39.33 9.31 -65.36
C LEU A 72 -37.99 9.87 -64.80
N LEU A 73 -36.97 10.04 -65.65
CA LEU A 73 -36.62 11.28 -66.34
C LEU A 73 -35.79 12.28 -65.49
N ALA A 74 -34.52 11.93 -65.33
CA ALA A 74 -33.33 12.74 -65.62
C ALA A 74 -33.06 14.13 -64.96
N ALA A 75 -33.99 14.77 -64.27
CA ALA A 75 -33.73 16.09 -63.65
C ALA A 75 -33.24 16.02 -62.17
N VAL A 76 -33.55 14.93 -61.46
CA VAL A 76 -33.17 14.74 -60.04
C VAL A 76 -31.76 14.15 -59.89
N LEU A 77 -31.24 13.48 -60.92
CA LEU A 77 -29.96 12.76 -60.85
C LEU A 77 -28.73 13.68 -60.85
N ALA A 78 -28.81 14.88 -61.43
CA ALA A 78 -27.70 15.84 -61.41
C ALA A 78 -27.54 16.55 -60.04
N ILE A 79 -28.66 16.83 -59.35
CA ILE A 79 -28.64 17.42 -57.99
C ILE A 79 -28.35 16.34 -56.94
N GLY A 80 -28.89 15.12 -57.13
CA GLY A 80 -28.62 13.97 -56.27
C GLY A 80 -27.16 13.52 -56.31
N ALA A 81 -26.53 13.48 -57.49
CA ALA A 81 -25.12 13.11 -57.60
C ALA A 81 -24.19 14.16 -56.95
N GLY A 82 -24.46 15.45 -57.15
CA GLY A 82 -23.67 16.53 -56.56
C GLY A 82 -23.75 16.60 -55.03
N THR A 83 -24.96 16.47 -54.47
CA THR A 83 -25.17 16.43 -53.02
C THR A 83 -24.59 15.16 -52.38
N PHE A 84 -24.73 14.00 -53.04
CA PHE A 84 -24.16 12.74 -52.56
C PHE A 84 -22.63 12.76 -52.59
N HIS A 85 -22.00 13.32 -53.63
CA HIS A 85 -20.54 13.42 -53.71
C HIS A 85 -19.96 14.40 -52.67
N PHE A 86 -20.67 15.49 -52.38
CA PHE A 86 -20.26 16.49 -51.38
C PHE A 86 -20.43 15.96 -49.94
N ILE A 87 -21.51 15.23 -49.66
CA ILE A 87 -21.72 14.56 -48.38
C ILE A 87 -20.70 13.43 -48.18
N LYS A 88 -20.39 12.66 -49.24
CA LYS A 88 -19.38 11.61 -49.17
C LYS A 88 -17.98 12.17 -48.93
N GLN A 89 -17.59 13.27 -49.58
CA GLN A 89 -16.30 13.93 -49.29
C GLN A 89 -16.20 14.46 -47.86
N LYS A 90 -17.27 15.03 -47.30
CA LYS A 90 -17.28 15.47 -45.89
C LYS A 90 -17.21 14.28 -44.92
N ASN A 91 -17.88 13.18 -45.23
CA ASN A 91 -17.83 11.98 -44.43
C ASN A 91 -16.49 11.25 -44.54
N ASP A 92 -15.86 11.23 -45.71
CA ASP A 92 -14.53 10.65 -45.93
C ASP A 92 -13.45 11.52 -45.27
N ALA A 93 -13.59 12.85 -45.29
CA ALA A 93 -12.72 13.77 -44.55
C ALA A 93 -12.90 13.64 -43.02
N ALA A 94 -14.14 13.46 -42.54
CA ALA A 94 -14.43 13.22 -41.13
C ALA A 94 -13.98 11.81 -40.68
N ALA A 95 -14.07 10.81 -41.56
CA ALA A 95 -13.58 9.45 -41.32
C ALA A 95 -12.04 9.42 -41.35
N ALA A 96 -11.40 10.17 -42.25
CA ALA A 96 -9.95 10.34 -42.29
C ALA A 96 -9.44 11.12 -41.06
N ALA A 97 -10.16 12.15 -40.61
CA ALA A 97 -9.83 12.88 -39.39
C ALA A 97 -9.99 12.01 -38.12
N LYS A 98 -11.05 11.18 -38.05
CA LYS A 98 -11.22 10.20 -36.96
C LYS A 98 -10.18 9.08 -37.02
N ALA A 99 -9.82 8.61 -38.20
CA ALA A 99 -8.77 7.60 -38.39
C ALA A 99 -7.37 8.15 -38.09
N ALA A 100 -7.12 9.44 -38.34
CA ALA A 100 -5.89 10.12 -37.95
C ALA A 100 -5.81 10.37 -36.44
N ALA A 101 -6.92 10.74 -35.79
CA ALA A 101 -6.99 10.89 -34.33
C ALA A 101 -6.88 9.56 -33.58
N ALA A 102 -7.26 8.43 -34.20
CA ALA A 102 -7.10 7.09 -33.63
C ALA A 102 -5.66 6.55 -33.70
N ARG A 103 -4.75 7.24 -34.41
CA ARG A 103 -3.33 6.85 -34.56
C ARG A 103 -2.40 7.69 -33.69
N VAL A 104 -2.87 8.22 -32.57
CA VAL A 104 -1.95 8.72 -31.53
C VAL A 104 -1.24 7.48 -30.97
N PRO A 105 0.09 7.34 -31.14
CA PRO A 105 0.80 6.21 -30.56
C PRO A 105 0.63 6.29 -29.04
N HIS A 106 -0.12 5.35 -28.47
CA HIS A 106 -0.09 5.10 -27.04
C HIS A 106 1.33 4.67 -26.70
N THR A 107 2.13 5.59 -26.17
CA THR A 107 3.37 5.25 -25.49
C THR A 107 3.04 4.19 -24.46
N ALA A 108 3.64 3.01 -24.61
CA ALA A 108 3.47 1.93 -23.65
C ALA A 108 3.75 2.49 -22.25
N PRO A 109 2.90 2.19 -21.25
CA PRO A 109 3.13 2.66 -19.89
C PRO A 109 4.53 2.22 -19.46
N GLN A 110 5.41 3.18 -19.21
CA GLN A 110 6.73 2.86 -18.67
C GLN A 110 6.52 2.27 -17.29
N LEU A 111 6.93 1.02 -17.12
CA LEU A 111 7.05 0.39 -15.82
C LEU A 111 8.18 1.11 -15.09
N THR A 112 7.83 2.13 -14.30
CA THR A 112 8.75 2.70 -13.33
C THR A 112 8.90 1.69 -12.20
N GLU A 113 10.12 1.24 -11.95
CA GLU A 113 10.44 0.51 -10.72
C GLU A 113 10.04 1.39 -9.53
N VAL A 114 8.92 1.03 -8.89
CA VAL A 114 8.53 1.63 -7.63
C VAL A 114 9.49 1.03 -6.61
N ALA A 115 10.42 1.84 -6.12
CA ALA A 115 11.31 1.43 -5.04
C ALA A 115 10.46 1.06 -3.82
N THR A 116 10.16 -0.24 -3.66
CA THR A 116 9.59 -0.80 -2.45
C THR A 116 10.72 -0.85 -1.43
N SER A 117 11.11 0.29 -0.86
CA SER A 117 12.03 0.29 0.27
C SER A 117 11.27 -0.28 1.47
N VAL A 118 11.36 -1.59 1.65
CA VAL A 118 10.80 -2.28 2.81
C VAL A 118 11.65 -1.89 4.02
N ILE A 119 11.02 -1.49 5.13
CA ILE A 119 11.72 -1.27 6.39
C ILE A 119 12.34 -2.62 6.81
N PRO A 120 13.66 -2.71 7.06
CA PRO A 120 14.29 -3.97 7.43
C PRO A 120 13.68 -4.57 8.70
N SER A 121 13.63 -5.91 8.76
CA SER A 121 13.32 -6.60 10.01
C SER A 121 14.50 -6.50 10.98
N TYR A 122 14.24 -6.07 12.20
CA TYR A 122 15.23 -5.91 13.27
C TYR A 122 15.10 -6.94 14.39
N GLU A 123 14.33 -8.02 14.19
CA GLU A 123 13.97 -8.97 15.25
C GLU A 123 15.18 -9.56 16.01
N GLY A 124 16.22 -9.96 15.28
CA GLY A 124 17.43 -10.53 15.89
C GLY A 124 18.16 -9.53 16.80
N VAL A 125 18.25 -8.27 16.39
CA VAL A 125 18.93 -7.24 17.19
C VAL A 125 18.07 -6.77 18.37
N VAL A 126 16.74 -6.69 18.16
CA VAL A 126 15.77 -6.42 19.22
C VAL A 126 15.87 -7.44 20.36
N ALA A 127 16.00 -8.73 20.04
CA ALA A 127 16.20 -9.76 21.05
C ALA A 127 17.45 -9.51 21.91
N GLY A 128 18.57 -9.12 21.29
CA GLY A 128 19.80 -8.76 21.98
C GLY A 128 19.66 -7.55 22.91
N CYS A 129 18.92 -6.51 22.50
CA CYS A 129 18.63 -5.34 23.34
C CYS A 129 17.82 -5.73 24.59
N VAL A 130 16.77 -6.54 24.41
CA VAL A 130 15.93 -7.02 25.51
C VAL A 130 16.76 -7.87 26.48
N GLU A 131 17.58 -8.80 25.98
CA GLU A 131 18.48 -9.58 26.82
C GLU A 131 19.45 -8.72 27.60
N GLN A 132 20.01 -7.67 26.99
CA GLN A 132 20.94 -6.78 27.66
C GLN A 132 20.27 -6.02 28.82
N GLN A 133 19.04 -5.54 28.62
CA GLN A 133 18.26 -4.92 29.69
C GLN A 133 17.98 -5.91 30.82
N LEU A 134 17.54 -7.12 30.49
CA LEU A 134 17.26 -8.17 31.47
C LEU A 134 18.51 -8.57 32.24
N LYS A 135 19.69 -8.63 31.60
CA LYS A 135 20.96 -8.96 32.28
C LYS A 135 21.25 -7.99 33.43
N ARG A 136 20.90 -6.71 33.30
CA ARG A 136 21.10 -5.67 34.33
C ARG A 136 20.09 -5.73 35.48
N MET A 137 19.02 -6.51 35.36
CA MET A 137 18.01 -6.60 36.41
C MET A 137 18.50 -7.41 37.63
N PRO A 138 18.20 -6.98 38.86
CA PRO A 138 18.50 -7.76 40.07
C PRO A 138 17.82 -9.14 40.05
N ALA A 139 18.48 -10.15 40.62
CA ALA A 139 17.92 -11.51 40.69
C ALA A 139 16.56 -11.56 41.41
N ALA A 140 16.39 -10.74 42.44
CA ALA A 140 15.13 -10.64 43.19
C ALA A 140 13.95 -10.14 42.35
N GLU A 141 14.19 -9.31 41.33
CA GLU A 141 13.14 -8.86 40.41
C GLU A 141 12.87 -9.88 39.31
N LYS A 142 13.89 -10.63 38.89
CA LYS A 142 13.75 -11.74 37.92
C LYS A 142 12.99 -12.94 38.47
N ALA A 143 12.90 -13.09 39.79
CA ALA A 143 12.19 -14.20 40.44
C ALA A 143 10.68 -14.17 40.15
N ASP A 144 10.11 -13.00 39.87
CA ASP A 144 8.71 -12.88 39.47
C ASP A 144 8.55 -13.15 37.97
N ALA A 145 8.19 -14.39 37.64
CA ALA A 145 8.03 -14.83 36.26
C ALA A 145 6.93 -14.05 35.48
N LYS A 146 5.91 -13.52 36.17
CA LYS A 146 4.84 -12.76 35.54
C LYS A 146 5.34 -11.38 35.13
N HIS A 147 5.92 -10.63 36.07
CA HIS A 147 6.46 -9.30 35.79
C HIS A 147 7.61 -9.38 34.78
N LEU A 148 8.47 -10.40 34.88
CA LEU A 148 9.54 -10.63 33.92
C LEU A 148 9.00 -10.84 32.49
N ARG A 149 7.94 -11.65 32.33
CA ARG A 149 7.30 -11.86 31.02
C ARG A 149 6.70 -10.57 30.49
N GLN A 150 5.95 -9.84 31.31
CA GLN A 150 5.32 -8.58 30.91
C GLN A 150 6.36 -7.54 30.47
N PHE A 151 7.42 -7.38 31.26
CA PHE A 151 8.52 -6.46 30.92
C PHE A 151 9.22 -6.88 29.63
N ARG A 152 9.49 -8.17 29.42
CA ARG A 152 10.11 -8.66 28.18
C ARG A 152 9.27 -8.34 26.95
N GLU A 153 7.95 -8.55 27.01
CA GLU A 153 7.06 -8.25 25.88
C GLU A 153 6.96 -6.73 25.62
N LEU A 154 6.94 -5.91 26.68
CA LEU A 154 6.98 -4.45 26.54
C LEU A 154 8.29 -3.98 25.91
N ALA A 155 9.42 -4.47 26.42
CA ALA A 155 10.73 -4.14 25.90
C ALA A 155 10.87 -4.57 24.42
N LYS A 156 10.34 -5.75 24.06
CA LYS A 156 10.30 -6.21 22.66
C LYS A 156 9.54 -5.21 21.78
N ARG A 157 8.31 -4.83 22.16
CA ARG A 157 7.50 -3.86 21.41
C ARG A 157 8.20 -2.50 21.27
N PHE A 158 8.78 -2.02 22.38
CA PHE A 158 9.54 -0.77 22.40
C PHE A 158 10.72 -0.82 21.43
N TRP A 159 11.59 -1.83 21.53
CA TRP A 159 12.78 -1.92 20.68
C TRP A 159 12.45 -2.16 19.22
N SER A 160 11.40 -2.92 18.91
CA SER A 160 10.91 -3.06 17.53
C SER A 160 10.53 -1.70 16.94
N ALA A 161 9.75 -0.89 17.65
CA ALA A 161 9.36 0.43 17.18
C ALA A 161 10.55 1.41 17.12
N ASN A 162 11.42 1.39 18.14
CA ASN A 162 12.61 2.24 18.20
C ASN A 162 13.60 1.93 17.07
N ALA A 163 13.86 0.65 16.76
CA ALA A 163 14.77 0.28 15.67
C ALA A 163 14.26 0.77 14.30
N GLN A 164 12.97 0.63 14.04
CA GLN A 164 12.39 1.16 12.80
C GLN A 164 12.44 2.70 12.76
N THR A 165 12.22 3.36 13.91
CA THR A 165 12.33 4.82 14.02
C THR A 165 13.76 5.29 13.72
N GLU A 166 14.76 4.68 14.36
CA GLU A 166 16.16 4.97 14.12
C GLU A 166 16.54 4.75 12.66
N TYR A 167 16.05 3.70 12.02
CA TYR A 167 16.27 3.49 10.59
C TYR A 167 15.80 4.69 9.74
N LEU A 168 14.57 5.17 9.97
CA LEU A 168 14.05 6.33 9.24
C LEU A 168 14.81 7.61 9.55
N THR A 169 15.11 7.88 10.83
CA THR A 169 15.90 9.06 11.21
C THR A 169 17.29 9.02 10.56
N ASN A 170 17.94 7.86 10.50
CA ASN A 170 19.23 7.69 9.82
C ASN A 170 19.13 7.88 8.31
N GLN A 171 18.05 7.44 7.67
CA GLN A 171 17.81 7.73 6.25
C GLN A 171 17.65 9.22 6.00
N ALA A 172 16.88 9.91 6.85
CA ALA A 172 16.70 11.36 6.79
C ALA A 172 18.04 12.09 6.96
N GLU A 173 18.81 11.73 8.00
CA GLU A 173 20.13 12.29 8.28
C GLU A 173 21.10 12.06 7.13
N ALA A 174 21.09 10.88 6.50
CA ALA A 174 21.95 10.56 5.37
C ALA A 174 21.49 11.17 4.04
N ALA A 175 20.41 11.96 4.02
CA ALA A 175 19.76 12.46 2.81
C ALA A 175 19.38 11.34 1.82
N LYS A 176 18.99 10.18 2.36
CA LYS A 176 18.54 8.98 1.64
C LYS A 176 17.04 8.71 1.80
N ALA A 177 16.29 9.68 2.33
CA ALA A 177 14.83 9.58 2.40
C ALA A 177 14.24 9.55 0.98
N GLY A 178 13.66 8.41 0.61
CA GLY A 178 13.04 8.21 -0.70
C GLY A 178 11.59 8.75 -0.75
N PRO A 179 10.92 8.62 -1.90
CA PRO A 179 9.52 9.06 -2.08
C PRO A 179 8.53 8.40 -1.11
N MET A 180 8.85 7.19 -0.63
CA MET A 180 8.01 6.41 0.28
C MET A 180 8.25 6.73 1.77
N PHE A 181 9.10 7.71 2.09
CA PHE A 181 9.46 8.00 3.48
C PHE A 181 8.26 8.35 4.35
N ALA A 182 7.31 9.13 3.84
CA ALA A 182 6.11 9.50 4.58
C ALA A 182 5.24 8.26 4.89
N ASP A 183 5.05 7.37 3.91
CA ASP A 183 4.31 6.12 4.10
C ASP A 183 5.04 5.18 5.07
N GLN A 184 6.36 5.08 4.98
CA GLN A 184 7.16 4.34 5.95
C GLN A 184 7.02 4.91 7.36
N ALA A 185 7.02 6.24 7.53
CA ALA A 185 6.80 6.86 8.82
C ALA A 185 5.43 6.49 9.41
N LEU A 186 4.38 6.40 8.58
CA LEU A 186 3.06 5.91 9.00
C LEU A 186 3.12 4.45 9.48
N VAL A 187 3.83 3.57 8.76
CA VAL A 187 4.03 2.17 9.18
C VAL A 187 4.73 2.10 10.54
N VAL A 188 5.76 2.91 10.78
CA VAL A 188 6.44 2.93 12.08
C VAL A 188 5.54 3.46 13.19
N ARG A 189 4.67 4.44 12.90
CA ARG A 189 3.65 4.91 13.86
C ARG A 189 2.68 3.80 14.24
N GLU A 190 2.30 2.91 13.33
CA GLU A 190 1.50 1.73 13.66
C GLU A 190 2.24 0.77 14.61
N THR A 191 3.55 0.57 14.40
CA THR A 191 4.37 -0.21 15.34
C THR A 191 4.39 0.43 16.74
N TRP A 192 4.44 1.76 16.83
CA TRP A 192 4.31 2.48 18.10
C TRP A 192 2.93 2.33 18.76
N ARG A 193 1.84 2.19 17.98
CA ARG A 193 0.51 1.92 18.57
C ARG A 193 0.48 0.62 19.36
N ALA A 194 1.20 -0.41 18.92
CA ALA A 194 1.30 -1.67 19.66
C ALA A 194 2.02 -1.51 21.01
N TRP A 195 3.00 -0.60 21.09
CA TRP A 195 3.62 -0.20 22.36
C TRP A 195 2.68 0.64 23.22
N ASN A 196 2.04 1.67 22.63
CA ASN A 196 1.10 2.55 23.34
C ASN A 196 -0.04 1.75 23.99
N HIS A 197 -0.67 0.83 23.26
CA HIS A 197 -1.73 -0.03 23.80
C HIS A 197 -1.28 -0.87 24.99
N ALA A 198 -0.02 -1.30 25.02
CA ALA A 198 0.53 -2.01 26.17
C ALA A 198 0.88 -1.04 27.32
N ALA A 199 1.47 0.11 27.00
CA ALA A 199 1.90 1.09 28.00
C ALA A 199 0.74 1.73 28.81
N VAL A 200 -0.51 1.60 28.36
CA VAL A 200 -1.70 2.05 29.13
C VAL A 200 -1.88 1.28 30.44
N TYR A 201 -1.41 0.03 30.52
CA TYR A 201 -1.61 -0.78 31.72
C TYR A 201 -0.62 -0.42 32.84
N SER A 202 -1.08 -0.50 34.09
CA SER A 202 -0.22 -0.46 35.27
C SER A 202 0.29 -1.87 35.57
N TYR A 203 1.60 -2.06 35.51
CA TYR A 203 2.24 -3.38 35.61
C TYR A 203 2.72 -3.73 37.01
N GLY A 204 2.79 -2.77 37.94
CA GLY A 204 3.26 -3.03 39.31
C GLY A 204 4.71 -3.49 39.38
N PHE A 205 5.57 -3.02 38.47
CA PHE A 205 6.97 -3.43 38.43
C PHE A 205 7.73 -3.01 39.70
N ARG A 206 8.72 -3.82 40.05
CA ARG A 206 9.68 -3.50 41.11
C ARG A 206 10.64 -2.38 40.65
N PRO A 207 11.33 -1.69 41.57
CA PRO A 207 11.99 -0.42 41.25
C PRO A 207 12.97 -0.43 40.07
N ALA A 208 13.78 -1.48 39.89
CA ALA A 208 14.75 -1.51 38.78
C ALA A 208 14.06 -1.70 37.42
N MET A 209 13.07 -2.61 37.38
CA MET A 209 12.25 -2.86 36.19
C MET A 209 11.35 -1.65 35.86
N GLN A 210 10.79 -1.00 36.88
CA GLN A 210 10.02 0.24 36.75
C GLN A 210 10.89 1.36 36.18
N SER A 211 12.10 1.57 36.72
CA SER A 211 13.02 2.59 36.22
C SER A 211 13.35 2.42 34.73
N GLN A 212 13.58 1.17 34.28
CA GLN A 212 13.80 0.94 32.85
C GLN A 212 12.53 1.11 32.02
N TYR A 213 11.37 0.74 32.55
CA TYR A 213 10.09 1.03 31.91
C TYR A 213 9.87 2.54 31.74
N ASP A 214 10.14 3.34 32.76
CA ASP A 214 9.98 4.79 32.72
C ASP A 214 10.91 5.43 31.66
N LEU A 215 12.15 4.96 31.58
CA LEU A 215 13.09 5.36 30.52
C LEU A 215 12.56 4.99 29.13
N MET A 216 12.04 3.76 28.94
CA MET A 216 11.42 3.36 27.66
C MET A 216 10.21 4.24 27.33
N ALA A 217 9.34 4.53 28.29
CA ALA A 217 8.17 5.37 28.08
C ALA A 217 8.54 6.80 27.70
N LYS A 218 9.57 7.36 28.35
CA LYS A 218 10.08 8.69 28.03
C LYS A 218 10.68 8.73 26.62
N ALA A 219 11.53 7.76 26.27
CA ALA A 219 12.08 7.66 24.92
C ALA A 219 10.99 7.47 23.86
N ALA A 220 9.98 6.64 24.14
CA ALA A 220 8.88 6.37 23.23
C ALA A 220 8.07 7.63 22.90
N SER A 221 7.77 8.45 23.91
CA SER A 221 7.07 9.72 23.71
C SER A 221 7.88 10.68 22.83
N SER A 222 9.18 10.83 23.09
CA SER A 222 10.05 11.68 22.27
C SER A 222 10.24 11.14 20.85
N GLN A 223 10.35 9.82 20.67
CA GLN A 223 10.45 9.19 19.34
C GLN A 223 9.18 9.37 18.52
N GLN A 224 8.00 9.22 19.12
CA GLN A 224 6.73 9.47 18.43
C GLN A 224 6.61 10.92 17.97
N HIS A 225 7.00 11.87 18.82
CA HIS A 225 7.03 13.28 18.43
C HIS A 225 8.00 13.55 17.27
N ILE A 226 9.19 12.94 17.28
CA ILE A 226 10.15 13.03 16.17
C ILE A 226 9.50 12.49 14.90
N LEU A 227 8.90 11.30 14.94
CA LEU A 227 8.25 10.69 13.77
C LEU A 227 7.06 11.49 13.25
N ASP A 228 6.34 12.19 14.12
CA ASP A 228 5.21 13.01 13.75
C ASP A 228 5.62 14.20 12.88
N ASN A 229 6.72 14.87 13.26
CA ASN A 229 7.20 16.08 12.60
C ASN A 229 8.24 15.84 11.50
N LEU A 230 8.95 14.70 11.52
CA LEU A 230 10.07 14.45 10.62
C LEU A 230 9.69 14.56 9.13
N PRO A 231 8.56 14.00 8.63
CA PRO A 231 8.19 14.13 7.22
C PRO A 231 8.05 15.58 6.75
N ASP A 232 7.45 16.45 7.57
CA ASP A 232 7.24 17.86 7.23
C ASP A 232 8.55 18.67 7.25
N LEU A 233 9.52 18.21 8.06
CA LEU A 233 10.82 18.84 8.22
C LEU A 233 11.91 18.25 7.32
N LEU A 234 11.59 17.21 6.52
CA LEU A 234 12.50 16.63 5.54
C LEU A 234 12.94 17.62 4.44
N PRO A 235 12.04 18.43 3.83
CA PRO A 235 12.44 19.37 2.78
C PRO A 235 13.49 20.36 3.28
N GLY A 236 14.62 20.44 2.56
CA GLY A 236 15.75 21.28 2.98
C GLY A 236 16.42 20.83 4.28
N ARG A 237 16.11 19.62 4.78
CA ARG A 237 16.66 19.02 6.01
C ARG A 237 16.51 19.93 7.24
N LYS A 238 15.37 20.62 7.34
CA LYS A 238 15.06 21.54 8.44
C LYS A 238 15.10 20.87 9.81
N PHE A 239 14.85 19.56 9.89
CA PHE A 239 14.95 18.80 11.14
C PHE A 239 16.35 18.84 11.80
N LEU A 240 17.42 19.15 11.04
CA LEU A 240 18.77 19.30 11.57
C LEU A 240 19.02 20.64 12.27
N THR A 241 18.22 21.66 11.95
CA THR A 241 18.34 23.02 12.50
C THR A 241 17.15 23.39 13.38
N ASP A 242 16.07 22.64 13.30
CA ASP A 242 14.93 22.76 14.19
C ASP A 242 15.36 22.43 15.62
N LYS A 243 15.23 23.42 16.51
CA LYS A 243 15.73 23.34 17.89
C LYS A 243 15.03 22.23 18.67
N GLU A 244 13.73 22.02 18.42
CA GLU A 244 12.96 21.00 19.13
C GLU A 244 13.39 19.60 18.68
N MET A 245 13.49 19.35 17.37
CA MET A 245 13.95 18.06 16.83
C MET A 245 15.36 17.72 17.29
N VAL A 246 16.29 18.68 17.26
CA VAL A 246 17.67 18.48 17.73
C VAL A 246 17.69 18.16 19.22
N SER A 247 16.97 18.92 20.04
CA SER A 247 16.89 18.70 21.48
C SER A 247 16.31 17.34 21.82
N ARG A 248 15.19 16.96 21.18
CA ARG A 248 14.52 15.66 21.41
C ARG A 248 15.38 14.50 20.93
N THR A 249 16.07 14.65 19.80
CA THR A 249 17.00 13.61 19.31
C THR A 249 18.15 13.40 20.29
N ALA A 250 18.71 14.48 20.84
CA ALA A 250 19.76 14.39 21.87
C ALA A 250 19.25 13.72 23.15
N GLU A 251 18.05 14.09 23.62
CA GLU A 251 17.41 13.48 24.78
C GLU A 251 17.16 11.98 24.57
N VAL A 252 16.62 11.59 23.40
CA VAL A 252 16.41 10.19 23.05
C VAL A 252 17.73 9.42 23.07
N GLN A 253 18.79 9.96 22.48
CA GLN A 253 20.10 9.30 22.52
C GLN A 253 20.62 9.13 23.95
N ASP A 254 20.47 10.13 24.82
CA ASP A 254 20.88 10.02 26.22
C ASP A 254 20.10 8.93 26.97
N ILE A 255 18.76 8.92 26.83
CA ILE A 255 17.88 7.92 27.45
C ILE A 255 18.19 6.51 26.93
N LEU A 256 18.26 6.33 25.61
CA LEU A 256 18.57 5.03 25.01
C LEU A 256 19.95 4.54 25.45
N GLY A 257 20.93 5.44 25.56
CA GLY A 257 22.26 5.14 26.11
C GLY A 257 22.24 4.64 27.56
N GLY A 258 21.24 5.04 28.34
CA GLY A 258 20.96 4.50 29.68
C GLY A 258 20.46 3.05 29.63
N LEU A 259 19.59 2.72 28.67
CA LEU A 259 19.04 1.37 28.49
C LEU A 259 20.05 0.40 27.88
N VAL A 260 20.60 0.74 26.71
CA VAL A 260 21.52 -0.04 25.89
C VAL A 260 22.63 0.89 25.41
N ARG A 261 23.90 0.45 25.44
CA ARG A 261 25.02 1.36 25.14
C ARG A 261 25.17 1.67 23.64
N VAL A 262 24.77 0.74 22.78
CA VAL A 262 25.03 0.76 21.34
C VAL A 262 23.72 0.62 20.59
N SER A 263 23.50 1.47 19.60
CA SER A 263 22.31 1.44 18.74
C SER A 263 22.24 0.11 18.00
N PRO A 264 21.07 -0.57 18.03
CA PRO A 264 20.87 -1.82 17.31
C PRO A 264 20.87 -1.66 15.79
N VAL A 265 20.62 -0.44 15.30
CA VAL A 265 20.51 -0.15 13.86
C VAL A 265 21.85 0.28 13.28
N THR A 266 22.55 1.18 13.98
CA THR A 266 23.79 1.78 13.46
C THR A 266 25.05 1.11 13.96
N GLY A 267 24.98 0.30 15.03
CA GLY A 267 26.15 -0.24 15.71
C GLY A 267 27.01 0.83 16.41
N ARG A 268 26.55 2.09 16.46
CA ARG A 268 27.26 3.20 17.11
C ARG A 268 26.79 3.37 18.54
N ALA A 269 27.70 3.81 19.42
CA ALA A 269 27.32 4.17 20.78
C ALA A 269 26.34 5.35 20.79
N TYR A 270 25.31 5.29 21.64
CA TYR A 270 24.44 6.43 21.86
C TYR A 270 25.20 7.58 22.54
N LYS A 271 24.94 8.81 22.11
CA LYS A 271 25.53 9.99 22.74
C LYS A 271 24.91 10.18 24.13
N ARG A 272 25.76 10.31 25.14
CA ARG A 272 25.34 10.59 26.52
C ARG A 272 25.78 11.99 26.90
N THR A 273 24.82 12.82 27.31
CA THR A 273 25.07 14.21 27.69
C THR A 273 24.68 14.51 29.13
N VAL A 274 23.63 13.86 29.67
CA VAL A 274 23.02 14.30 30.94
C VAL A 274 22.79 13.17 31.94
N LEU A 275 22.64 11.91 31.50
CA LEU A 275 22.63 10.74 32.38
C LEU A 275 24.03 10.45 32.95
N LYS A 276 24.60 11.37 33.73
CA LYS A 276 25.49 11.02 34.82
C LYS A 276 24.58 10.59 35.97
N MET A 277 24.45 9.28 36.15
CA MET A 277 24.05 8.71 37.45
C MET A 277 25.14 9.00 38.46
#